data_AF-A0A3P3VQI9-F1
#
_entry.id   AF-A0A3P3VQI9-F1
#
_cell.length_a   1.000
_cell.length_b   1.000
_cell.length_c   1.000
_cell.angle_alpha   90.00
_cell.angle_beta   90.00
_cell.angle_gamma   90.00
#
_symmetry.space_group_name_H-M   'P 1'
#
loop_
_entity.id
_entity.type
_entity.pdbx_description
1 polymer ?
#
loop_
_entity_poly.entity_id
_entity_poly.type
_entity_poly.pdbx_seq_one_letter_code
_entity_poly.pdbx_strand_id
1 'polypeptide(L)'
;MSRRIKDYLEERLIALAKGGYRQLRGSPVRQCILVAGVQRSGTNMVMDVLDRSLDTDVYHETDDRAFDNYQMVAIDRVLALKKRSRSRCFVIKSLCELQRIDALARALDDAKVIWVVRHYHDVVNSMLVSFKNQANQVRRIVRYRTSDGWLSEGMSDQTYALLCELVDPDTLDDASAAALQWYFRNIFFYEKGLDTSDNLLLVRYEDLVQQPREQTDRLYRFCDLDQAYYFPKAIYSTSIGKRKPVAIDPTIEALCAGLYQRFVDYTEPKK
;
A
#
# COMPACT_ATOMS: atom_id res chain seq x y z
N MET A 1 -8.96 -15.79 28.80
CA MET A 1 -9.26 -15.92 27.35
C MET A 1 -8.15 -15.23 26.56
N SER A 2 -7.41 -15.97 25.73
CA SER A 2 -6.25 -15.44 24.98
C SER A 2 -6.67 -14.29 24.05
N ARG A 3 -5.80 -13.27 23.91
CA ARG A 3 -6.01 -12.12 23.01
C ARG A 3 -6.39 -12.55 21.59
N ARG A 4 -5.74 -13.60 21.09
CA ARG A 4 -6.02 -14.20 19.77
C ARG A 4 -7.46 -14.71 19.60
N ILE A 5 -8.06 -15.25 20.66
CA ILE A 5 -9.43 -15.77 20.62
C ILE A 5 -10.43 -14.60 20.55
N LYS A 6 -10.15 -13.51 21.27
CA LYS A 6 -10.96 -12.29 21.21
C LYS A 6 -10.91 -11.67 19.81
N ASP A 7 -9.71 -11.52 19.25
CA ASP A 7 -9.52 -10.93 17.92
C ASP A 7 -10.26 -11.75 16.84
N TYR A 8 -10.13 -13.08 16.88
CA TYR A 8 -10.86 -13.99 15.97
C TYR A 8 -12.39 -13.87 16.07
N LEU A 9 -12.92 -13.77 17.30
CA LEU A 9 -14.36 -13.61 17.50
C LEU A 9 -14.85 -12.24 17.01
N GLU A 10 -14.09 -11.18 17.27
CA GLU A 10 -14.40 -9.83 16.77
C GLU A 10 -14.45 -9.81 15.22
N GLU A 11 -13.47 -10.43 14.54
CA GLU A 11 -13.45 -10.55 13.08
C GLU A 11 -14.67 -11.29 12.53
N ARG A 12 -15.06 -12.41 13.15
CA ARG A 12 -16.26 -13.15 12.73
C ARG A 12 -17.54 -12.37 12.96
N LEU A 13 -17.65 -11.64 14.06
CA LEU A 13 -18.83 -10.81 14.34
C LEU A 13 -18.97 -9.70 13.29
N ILE A 14 -17.88 -9.07 12.90
CA ILE A 14 -17.89 -8.05 11.83
C ILE A 14 -18.27 -8.67 10.49
N ALA A 15 -17.71 -9.83 10.14
CA ALA A 15 -18.07 -10.51 8.90
C ALA A 15 -19.57 -10.87 8.84
N LEU A 16 -20.13 -11.35 9.96
CA LEU A 16 -21.57 -11.63 10.08
C LEU A 16 -22.41 -10.34 9.99
N ALA A 17 -22.00 -9.28 10.69
CA ALA A 17 -22.68 -7.98 10.65
C ALA A 17 -22.68 -7.40 9.24
N LYS A 18 -21.55 -7.47 8.53
CA LYS A 18 -21.43 -7.09 7.11
C LYS A 18 -22.34 -7.92 6.22
N GLY A 19 -22.37 -9.25 6.42
CA GLY A 19 -23.26 -10.14 5.68
C GLY A 19 -24.73 -9.74 5.82
N GLY A 20 -25.20 -9.55 7.06
CA GLY A 20 -26.56 -9.10 7.33
C GLY A 20 -26.85 -7.70 6.79
N TYR A 21 -25.92 -6.75 6.98
CA TYR A 21 -26.05 -5.39 6.46
C TYR A 21 -26.16 -5.38 4.93
N ARG A 22 -25.32 -6.12 4.21
CA ARG A 22 -25.36 -6.23 2.73
C ARG A 22 -26.62 -6.92 2.20
N GLN A 23 -27.22 -7.82 2.97
CA GLN A 23 -28.50 -8.44 2.61
C GLN A 23 -29.66 -7.44 2.77
N LEU A 24 -29.69 -6.68 3.88
CA LEU A 24 -30.78 -5.77 4.20
C LEU A 24 -30.68 -4.40 3.51
N ARG A 25 -29.46 -3.87 3.38
CA ARG A 25 -29.15 -2.50 2.91
C ARG A 25 -28.18 -2.49 1.72
N GLY A 26 -27.99 -3.65 1.08
CA GLY A 26 -27.07 -3.76 -0.05
C GLY A 26 -27.38 -2.75 -1.15
N SER A 27 -26.33 -2.15 -1.69
CA SER A 27 -26.44 -1.18 -2.77
C SER A 27 -25.33 -1.41 -3.81
N PRO A 28 -25.51 -0.91 -5.05
CA PRO A 28 -24.42 -0.90 -6.02
C PRO A 28 -23.22 -0.10 -5.49
N VAL A 29 -22.03 -0.50 -5.92
CA VAL A 29 -20.79 0.25 -5.67
C VAL A 29 -20.94 1.67 -6.22
N ARG A 30 -20.68 2.67 -5.37
CA ARG A 30 -20.66 4.09 -5.73
C ARG A 30 -19.25 4.67 -5.77
N GLN A 31 -18.32 4.06 -5.05
CA GLN A 31 -16.93 4.50 -4.95
C GLN A 31 -16.01 3.29 -4.97
N CYS A 32 -14.94 3.37 -5.75
CA CYS A 32 -13.81 2.45 -5.65
C CYS A 32 -12.64 3.13 -4.95
N ILE A 33 -11.91 2.38 -4.14
CA ILE A 33 -10.71 2.81 -3.43
C ILE A 33 -9.57 1.84 -3.75
N LEU A 34 -8.43 2.38 -4.18
CA LEU A 34 -7.18 1.67 -4.33
C LEU A 34 -6.28 1.97 -3.14
N VAL A 35 -5.89 0.95 -2.37
CA VAL A 35 -4.88 1.11 -1.31
C VAL A 35 -3.52 0.71 -1.85
N ALA A 36 -2.75 1.71 -2.23
CA ALA A 36 -1.45 1.60 -2.86
C ALA A 36 -0.30 1.82 -1.86
N GLY A 37 0.83 1.19 -2.09
CA GLY A 37 2.06 1.45 -1.36
C GLY A 37 3.05 0.31 -1.50
N VAL A 38 4.32 0.59 -1.20
CA VAL A 38 5.36 -0.46 -1.22
C VAL A 38 5.08 -1.49 -0.13
N GLN A 39 5.50 -2.75 -0.35
CA GLN A 39 5.43 -3.79 0.67
C GLN A 39 6.01 -3.28 1.99
N ARG A 40 5.40 -3.70 3.10
CA ARG A 40 5.80 -3.36 4.47
C ARG A 40 5.56 -1.90 4.89
N SER A 41 4.91 -1.09 4.06
CA SER A 41 4.56 0.31 4.40
C SER A 41 3.32 0.46 5.30
N GLY A 42 2.72 -0.64 5.74
CA GLY A 42 1.52 -0.59 6.61
C GLY A 42 0.19 -0.56 5.85
N THR A 43 0.17 -0.89 4.56
CA THR A 43 -1.04 -0.99 3.75
C THR A 43 -2.08 -1.96 4.32
N ASN A 44 -1.68 -3.07 4.96
CA ASN A 44 -2.64 -3.95 5.66
C ASN A 44 -3.39 -3.24 6.79
N MET A 45 -2.71 -2.36 7.54
CA MET A 45 -3.37 -1.60 8.59
C MET A 45 -4.44 -0.66 8.02
N VAL A 46 -4.15 0.00 6.89
CA VAL A 46 -5.15 0.82 6.21
C VAL A 46 -6.32 -0.02 5.70
N MET A 47 -6.05 -1.20 5.12
CA MET A 47 -7.09 -2.14 4.70
C MET A 47 -7.97 -2.57 5.89
N ASP A 48 -7.37 -2.95 7.01
CA ASP A 48 -8.08 -3.36 8.23
C ASP A 48 -8.94 -2.23 8.80
N VAL A 49 -8.46 -0.99 8.74
CA VAL A 49 -9.19 0.23 9.15
C VAL A 49 -10.42 0.43 8.28
N LEU A 50 -10.30 0.30 6.96
CA LEU A 50 -11.42 0.43 6.01
C LEU A 50 -12.39 -0.75 6.14
N ASP A 51 -11.91 -1.94 6.46
CA ASP A 51 -12.73 -3.13 6.63
C ASP A 51 -13.61 -3.06 7.89
N ARG A 52 -13.38 -2.11 8.81
CA ARG A 52 -14.31 -1.89 9.94
C ARG A 52 -15.62 -1.21 9.57
N SER A 53 -15.72 -0.59 8.39
CA SER A 53 -16.98 -0.02 7.91
C SER A 53 -17.89 -1.10 7.32
N LEU A 54 -19.19 -1.05 7.64
CA LEU A 54 -20.19 -1.94 7.03
C LEU A 54 -20.44 -1.62 5.53
N ASP A 55 -20.05 -0.42 5.11
CA ASP A 55 -20.21 0.07 3.74
C ASP A 55 -19.10 -0.39 2.79
N THR A 56 -18.06 -1.06 3.29
CA THR A 56 -16.92 -1.50 2.48
C THR A 56 -16.98 -2.99 2.13
N ASP A 57 -16.47 -3.31 0.94
CA ASP A 57 -16.09 -4.65 0.51
C ASP A 57 -14.61 -4.65 0.13
N VAL A 58 -13.81 -5.31 0.96
CA VAL A 58 -12.34 -5.15 1.00
C VAL A 58 -11.67 -6.41 0.47
N TYR A 59 -10.75 -6.23 -0.47
CA TYR A 59 -9.97 -7.31 -1.11
C TYR A 59 -8.48 -7.11 -0.84
N HIS A 60 -7.94 -7.89 0.09
CA HIS A 60 -6.51 -7.94 0.41
C HIS A 60 -5.74 -8.71 -0.68
N GLU A 61 -4.42 -8.52 -0.74
CA GLU A 61 -3.52 -9.18 -1.70
C GLU A 61 -3.48 -10.72 -1.56
N THR A 62 -4.06 -11.27 -0.48
CA THR A 62 -4.19 -12.72 -0.24
C THR A 62 -5.55 -13.28 -0.64
N ASP A 63 -6.47 -12.44 -1.13
CA ASP A 63 -7.79 -12.87 -1.54
C ASP A 63 -7.74 -13.51 -2.94
N ASP A 64 -7.90 -14.84 -2.99
CA ASP A 64 -7.80 -15.67 -4.21
C ASP A 64 -8.83 -15.30 -5.29
N ARG A 65 -9.87 -14.55 -4.94
CA ARG A 65 -10.86 -14.06 -5.90
C ARG A 65 -10.28 -12.95 -6.76
N ALA A 66 -9.40 -12.12 -6.20
CA ALA A 66 -8.84 -10.92 -6.81
C ALA A 66 -7.33 -10.98 -7.05
N PHE A 67 -6.62 -11.95 -6.49
CA PHE A 67 -5.17 -12.06 -6.57
C PHE A 67 -4.71 -13.50 -6.85
N ASP A 68 -3.58 -13.61 -7.54
CA ASP A 68 -2.80 -14.83 -7.71
C ASP A 68 -1.35 -14.52 -7.30
N ASN A 69 -0.82 -15.23 -6.30
CA ASN A 69 0.51 -15.00 -5.74
C ASN A 69 0.80 -13.51 -5.43
N TYR A 70 -0.14 -12.84 -4.76
CA TYR A 70 -0.09 -11.41 -4.39
C TYR A 70 -0.19 -10.41 -5.55
N GLN A 71 -0.33 -10.88 -6.79
CA GLN A 71 -0.53 -10.04 -7.96
C GLN A 71 -2.00 -10.00 -8.33
N MET A 72 -2.51 -8.81 -8.63
CA MET A 72 -3.89 -8.61 -9.02
C MET A 72 -4.18 -9.39 -10.31
N VAL A 73 -5.27 -10.15 -10.32
CA VAL A 73 -5.75 -10.83 -11.53
C VAL A 73 -6.12 -9.82 -12.61
N ALA A 74 -6.40 -10.31 -13.82
CA ALA A 74 -6.85 -9.46 -14.92
C ALA A 74 -8.00 -8.53 -14.51
N ILE A 75 -7.94 -7.27 -14.97
CA ILE A 75 -8.86 -6.20 -14.56
C ILE A 75 -10.33 -6.57 -14.78
N ASP A 76 -10.68 -7.32 -15.83
CA ASP A 76 -12.06 -7.78 -16.09
C ASP A 76 -12.62 -8.64 -14.95
N ARG A 77 -11.78 -9.46 -14.32
CA ARG A 77 -12.18 -10.28 -13.18
C ARG A 77 -12.38 -9.42 -11.93
N VAL A 78 -11.57 -8.37 -11.74
CA VAL A 78 -11.77 -7.38 -10.67
C VAL A 78 -13.06 -6.58 -10.89
N LEU A 79 -13.34 -6.15 -12.13
CA LEU A 79 -14.59 -5.49 -12.50
C LEU A 79 -15.81 -6.38 -12.27
N ALA A 80 -15.68 -7.69 -12.53
CA ALA A 80 -16.73 -8.65 -12.20
C ALA A 80 -16.96 -8.79 -10.69
N LEU A 81 -15.92 -8.70 -9.85
CA LEU A 81 -16.06 -8.66 -8.39
C LEU A 81 -16.77 -7.38 -7.94
N LYS A 82 -16.32 -6.22 -8.42
CA LYS A 82 -16.97 -4.93 -8.18
C LYS A 82 -18.47 -4.98 -8.52
N LYS A 83 -18.82 -5.51 -9.70
CA LYS A 83 -20.23 -5.63 -10.14
C LYS A 83 -21.08 -6.53 -9.23
N ARG A 84 -20.49 -7.55 -8.61
CA ARG A 84 -21.17 -8.44 -7.66
C ARG A 84 -21.24 -7.89 -6.24
N SER A 85 -20.41 -6.90 -5.91
CA SER A 85 -20.36 -6.32 -4.58
C SER A 85 -21.69 -5.64 -4.25
N ARG A 86 -22.14 -5.83 -3.02
CA ARG A 86 -23.35 -5.20 -2.46
C ARG A 86 -23.02 -4.09 -1.45
N SER A 87 -21.78 -3.65 -1.45
CA SER A 87 -21.27 -2.58 -0.58
C SER A 87 -21.17 -1.27 -1.37
N ARG A 88 -21.41 -0.14 -0.70
CA ARG A 88 -21.29 1.19 -1.30
C ARG A 88 -19.88 1.49 -1.78
N CYS A 89 -18.87 0.97 -1.06
CA CYS A 89 -17.46 1.22 -1.30
C CYS A 89 -16.72 -0.09 -1.59
N PHE A 90 -16.09 -0.18 -2.76
CA PHE A 90 -15.26 -1.32 -3.16
C PHE A 90 -13.79 -0.96 -2.94
N VAL A 91 -13.11 -1.69 -2.06
CA VAL A 91 -11.72 -1.41 -1.69
C VAL A 91 -10.85 -2.58 -2.15
N ILE A 92 -9.81 -2.30 -2.93
CA ILE A 92 -8.86 -3.32 -3.36
C ILE A 92 -7.43 -2.82 -3.17
N LYS A 93 -6.56 -3.73 -2.73
CA LYS A 93 -5.15 -3.42 -2.56
C LYS A 93 -4.39 -3.33 -3.88
N SER A 94 -3.35 -2.53 -3.93
CA SER A 94 -2.43 -2.46 -5.07
C SER A 94 -0.99 -2.38 -4.57
N LEU A 95 -0.28 -3.51 -4.59
CA LEU A 95 1.11 -3.60 -4.11
C LEU A 95 2.07 -3.83 -5.27
N CYS A 96 1.77 -4.85 -6.08
CA CYS A 96 2.55 -5.19 -7.25
C CYS A 96 2.19 -4.28 -8.43
N GLU A 97 1.10 -3.53 -8.35
CA GLU A 97 0.47 -2.81 -9.46
C GLU A 97 0.73 -1.29 -9.46
N LEU A 98 1.65 -0.78 -8.63
CA LEU A 98 1.92 0.67 -8.50
C LEU A 98 2.22 1.35 -9.84
N GLN A 99 2.94 0.66 -10.73
CA GLN A 99 3.27 1.10 -12.07
C GLN A 99 2.06 1.24 -13.00
N ARG A 100 0.90 0.70 -12.62
CA ARG A 100 -0.37 0.75 -13.36
C ARG A 100 -1.47 1.49 -12.60
N ILE A 101 -1.15 2.17 -11.50
CA ILE A 101 -2.15 2.71 -10.58
C ILE A 101 -3.11 3.71 -11.25
N ASP A 102 -2.62 4.52 -12.20
CA ASP A 102 -3.41 5.46 -12.97
C ASP A 102 -4.41 4.79 -13.92
N ALA A 103 -3.99 3.69 -14.57
CA ALA A 103 -4.85 2.91 -15.44
C ALA A 103 -5.88 2.11 -14.63
N LEU A 104 -5.48 1.57 -13.48
CA LEU A 104 -6.38 0.89 -12.55
C LEU A 104 -7.44 1.84 -11.97
N ALA A 105 -7.03 3.05 -11.57
CA ALA A 105 -7.96 4.05 -11.05
C ALA A 105 -9.04 4.39 -12.08
N ARG A 106 -8.65 4.68 -13.32
CA ARG A 106 -9.59 4.95 -14.43
C ARG A 106 -10.51 3.77 -14.73
N ALA A 107 -9.98 2.55 -14.74
CA ALA A 107 -10.79 1.35 -14.98
C ALA A 107 -11.84 1.11 -13.89
N LEU A 108 -11.59 1.58 -12.67
CA LEU A 108 -12.48 1.43 -11.52
C LEU A 108 -13.34 2.69 -11.26
N ASP A 109 -13.83 3.31 -12.33
CA ASP A 109 -14.66 4.53 -12.32
C ASP A 109 -14.00 5.68 -11.55
N ASP A 110 -12.79 6.06 -11.97
CA ASP A 110 -11.97 7.12 -11.33
C ASP A 110 -11.82 6.91 -9.82
N ALA A 111 -11.37 5.70 -9.46
CA ALA A 111 -11.18 5.31 -8.07
C ALA A 111 -10.28 6.28 -7.32
N LYS A 112 -10.63 6.56 -6.06
CA LYS A 112 -9.74 7.27 -5.15
C LYS A 112 -8.55 6.39 -4.80
N VAL A 113 -7.39 7.00 -4.67
CA VAL A 113 -6.14 6.32 -4.33
C VAL A 113 -5.69 6.73 -2.94
N ILE A 114 -5.44 5.75 -2.08
CA ILE A 114 -4.74 5.96 -0.81
C ILE A 114 -3.31 5.47 -1.02
N TRP A 115 -2.34 6.37 -1.00
CA TRP A 115 -0.93 6.01 -1.12
C TRP A 115 -0.29 5.97 0.26
N VAL A 116 0.13 4.78 0.68
CA VAL A 116 0.73 4.55 1.99
C VAL A 116 2.24 4.54 1.88
N VAL A 117 2.89 5.47 2.57
CA VAL A 117 4.34 5.55 2.69
C VAL A 117 4.77 5.31 4.13
N ARG A 118 5.95 4.71 4.30
CA ARG A 118 6.60 4.47 5.58
C ARG A 118 8.08 4.78 5.45
N HIS A 119 8.72 5.22 6.53
CA HIS A 119 10.14 5.46 6.58
C HIS A 119 10.94 4.25 6.08
N TYR A 120 11.90 4.49 5.17
CA TYR A 120 12.62 3.43 4.47
C TYR A 120 13.40 2.50 5.42
N HIS A 121 14.07 3.03 6.45
CA HIS A 121 14.75 2.20 7.47
C HIS A 121 13.85 1.15 8.13
N ASP A 122 12.60 1.51 8.40
CA ASP A 122 11.62 0.62 8.99
C ASP A 122 11.12 -0.42 7.98
N VAL A 123 10.97 -0.03 6.71
CA VAL A 123 10.62 -0.94 5.61
C VAL A 123 11.75 -1.95 5.37
N VAL A 124 13.01 -1.50 5.27
CA VAL A 124 14.20 -2.35 5.12
C VAL A 124 14.28 -3.36 6.25
N ASN A 125 14.18 -2.92 7.50
CA ASN A 125 14.15 -3.79 8.67
C ASN A 125 13.05 -4.88 8.57
N SER A 126 11.87 -4.52 8.07
CA SER A 126 10.75 -5.43 7.92
C SER A 126 10.92 -6.40 6.73
N MET A 127 11.51 -5.91 5.64
CA MET A 127 11.80 -6.69 4.44
C MET A 127 12.84 -7.76 4.74
N LEU A 128 13.96 -7.42 5.39
CA LEU A 128 15.04 -8.37 5.73
C LEU A 128 14.59 -9.55 6.62
N VAL A 129 13.50 -9.38 7.37
CA VAL A 129 12.88 -10.46 8.14
C VAL A 129 12.02 -11.37 7.26
N SER A 130 11.31 -10.76 6.31
CA SER A 130 10.24 -11.42 5.54
C SER A 130 10.78 -12.02 4.23
N PHE A 131 11.86 -11.47 3.71
CA PHE A 131 12.42 -11.73 2.39
C PHE A 131 13.96 -11.61 2.46
N LYS A 132 14.68 -12.41 1.68
CA LYS A 132 16.15 -12.42 1.61
C LYS A 132 16.64 -12.66 0.18
N ASN A 133 16.21 -11.81 -0.75
CA ASN A 133 16.50 -11.96 -2.17
C ASN A 133 16.54 -10.62 -2.92
N GLN A 134 16.59 -9.51 -2.19
CA GLN A 134 16.48 -8.16 -2.71
C GLN A 134 17.67 -7.84 -3.61
N ALA A 135 18.88 -8.16 -3.16
CA ALA A 135 20.09 -7.93 -3.94
C ALA A 135 20.04 -8.66 -5.27
N ASN A 136 19.64 -9.93 -5.27
CA ASN A 136 19.52 -10.71 -6.51
C ASN A 136 18.45 -10.16 -7.46
N GLN A 137 17.31 -9.68 -6.93
CA GLN A 137 16.29 -9.02 -7.74
C GLN A 137 16.84 -7.75 -8.39
N VAL A 138 17.45 -6.85 -7.61
CA VAL A 138 17.98 -5.59 -8.14
C VAL A 138 19.11 -5.85 -9.16
N ARG A 139 20.02 -6.79 -8.88
CA ARG A 139 21.07 -7.21 -9.83
C ARG A 139 20.49 -7.70 -11.15
N ARG A 140 19.42 -8.50 -11.13
CA ARG A 140 18.76 -8.97 -12.34
C ARG A 140 18.15 -7.81 -13.12
N ILE A 141 17.48 -6.87 -12.46
CA ILE A 141 16.90 -5.68 -13.08
C ILE A 141 17.99 -4.85 -13.78
N VAL A 142 19.11 -4.59 -13.10
CA VAL A 142 20.23 -3.83 -13.68
C VAL A 142 20.79 -4.53 -14.91
N ARG A 143 20.94 -5.86 -14.87
CA ARG A 143 21.41 -6.65 -16.02
C ARG A 143 20.38 -6.73 -17.16
N TYR A 144 19.11 -6.83 -16.81
CA TYR A 144 18.00 -7.06 -17.71
C TYR A 144 16.79 -6.26 -17.23
N ARG A 145 16.61 -5.06 -17.79
CA ARG A 145 15.61 -4.08 -17.32
C ARG A 145 14.21 -4.63 -17.07
N THR A 146 13.77 -5.64 -17.81
CA THR A 146 12.41 -6.20 -17.73
C THR A 146 12.35 -7.59 -17.10
N SER A 147 13.34 -8.01 -16.29
CA SER A 147 13.44 -9.40 -15.83
C SER A 147 12.59 -9.78 -14.62
N ASP A 148 12.16 -8.84 -13.79
CA ASP A 148 11.54 -9.12 -12.49
C ASP A 148 10.05 -8.78 -12.45
N GLY A 149 9.40 -8.91 -13.61
CA GLY A 149 7.96 -8.74 -13.76
C GLY A 149 7.49 -7.40 -13.21
N TRP A 150 6.50 -7.44 -12.34
CA TRP A 150 5.89 -6.26 -11.73
C TRP A 150 6.89 -5.34 -11.02
N LEU A 151 8.00 -5.88 -10.49
CA LEU A 151 8.97 -5.09 -9.71
C LEU A 151 9.71 -4.10 -10.62
N SER A 152 10.09 -4.53 -11.82
CA SER A 152 10.80 -3.73 -12.81
C SER A 152 9.89 -3.00 -13.81
N GLU A 153 8.64 -3.42 -13.93
CA GLU A 153 7.69 -2.88 -14.90
C GLU A 153 7.43 -1.37 -14.67
N GLY A 154 7.37 -0.61 -15.76
CA GLY A 154 7.01 0.81 -15.76
C GLY A 154 8.08 1.77 -15.22
N MET A 155 9.25 1.27 -14.83
CA MET A 155 10.38 2.09 -14.38
C MET A 155 10.84 3.06 -15.48
N SER A 156 10.94 4.35 -15.14
CA SER A 156 11.41 5.39 -16.08
C SER A 156 12.87 5.16 -16.49
N ASP A 157 13.28 5.75 -17.63
CA ASP A 157 14.68 5.69 -18.08
C ASP A 157 15.62 6.34 -17.06
N GLN A 158 15.17 7.43 -16.42
CA GLN A 158 15.93 8.13 -15.39
C GLN A 158 16.12 7.25 -14.14
N THR A 159 15.06 6.63 -13.64
CA THR A 159 15.14 5.75 -12.47
C THR A 159 15.99 4.51 -12.78
N TYR A 160 15.89 3.95 -13.99
CA TYR A 160 16.73 2.82 -14.41
C TYR A 160 18.21 3.20 -14.52
N ALA A 161 18.52 4.34 -15.15
CA ALA A 161 19.90 4.84 -15.24
C ALA A 161 20.52 5.05 -13.85
N LEU A 162 19.75 5.60 -12.91
CA LEU A 162 20.17 5.76 -11.52
C LEU A 162 20.47 4.41 -10.85
N LEU A 163 19.66 3.37 -11.09
CA LEU A 163 19.96 2.03 -10.58
C LEU A 163 21.25 1.47 -11.18
N CYS A 164 21.48 1.64 -12.48
CA CYS A 164 22.72 1.21 -13.13
C CYS A 164 23.97 1.91 -12.59
N GLU A 165 23.84 3.17 -12.16
CA GLU A 165 24.93 3.95 -11.56
C GLU A 165 25.23 3.53 -10.12
N LEU A 166 24.18 3.30 -9.31
CA LEU A 166 24.32 3.03 -7.88
C LEU A 166 24.61 1.56 -7.55
N VAL A 167 24.28 0.63 -8.44
CA VAL A 167 24.39 -0.79 -8.16
C VAL A 167 25.69 -1.35 -8.71
N ASP A 168 26.59 -1.70 -7.80
CA ASP A 168 27.65 -2.66 -8.07
C ASP A 168 27.10 -4.10 -7.95
N PRO A 169 27.03 -4.87 -9.05
CA PRO A 169 26.49 -6.23 -9.02
C PRO A 169 27.23 -7.17 -8.07
N ASP A 170 28.50 -6.94 -7.77
CA ASP A 170 29.29 -7.85 -6.96
C ASP A 170 29.17 -7.56 -5.46
N THR A 171 28.87 -6.31 -5.09
CA THR A 171 28.91 -5.85 -3.68
C THR A 171 27.56 -5.47 -3.08
N LEU A 172 26.50 -5.32 -3.89
CA LEU A 172 25.16 -4.96 -3.38
C LEU A 172 24.64 -5.96 -2.33
N ASP A 173 24.29 -5.47 -1.14
CA ASP A 173 23.66 -6.26 -0.09
C ASP A 173 22.12 -6.15 -0.08
N ASP A 174 21.45 -7.04 0.66
CA ASP A 174 19.99 -7.07 0.73
C ASP A 174 19.41 -5.81 1.41
N ALA A 175 20.16 -5.16 2.31
CA ALA A 175 19.67 -3.97 3.02
C ALA A 175 19.58 -2.77 2.08
N SER A 176 20.66 -2.53 1.32
CA SER A 176 20.74 -1.47 0.33
C SER A 176 19.83 -1.76 -0.86
N ALA A 177 19.72 -3.03 -1.28
CA ALA A 177 18.76 -3.42 -2.30
C ALA A 177 17.31 -3.24 -1.86
N ALA A 178 16.96 -3.53 -0.60
CA ALA A 178 15.63 -3.27 -0.05
C ALA A 178 15.32 -1.76 -0.05
N ALA A 179 16.32 -0.92 0.27
CA ALA A 179 16.19 0.53 0.23
C ALA A 179 15.96 1.05 -1.20
N LEU A 180 16.70 0.52 -2.18
CA LEU A 180 16.47 0.82 -3.61
C LEU A 180 15.06 0.40 -4.06
N GLN A 181 14.59 -0.79 -3.67
CA GLN A 181 13.21 -1.23 -3.95
C GLN A 181 12.18 -0.28 -3.35
N TRP A 182 12.41 0.20 -2.12
CA TRP A 182 11.56 1.23 -1.53
C TRP A 182 11.57 2.51 -2.37
N TYR A 183 12.73 2.97 -2.84
CA TYR A 183 12.85 4.19 -3.64
C TYR A 183 12.13 4.06 -4.98
N PHE A 184 12.52 3.13 -5.85
CA PHE A 184 12.01 3.08 -7.23
C PHE A 184 10.54 2.69 -7.31
N ARG A 185 9.98 2.08 -6.25
CA ARG A 185 8.54 1.81 -6.18
C ARG A 185 7.75 3.01 -5.62
N ASN A 186 8.33 3.82 -4.73
CA ASN A 186 7.67 5.02 -4.22
C ASN A 186 7.79 6.22 -5.16
N ILE A 187 8.84 6.31 -5.99
CA ILE A 187 9.02 7.42 -6.92
C ILE A 187 7.88 7.53 -7.95
N PHE A 188 7.19 6.41 -8.23
CA PHE A 188 5.96 6.40 -9.04
C PHE A 188 4.88 7.36 -8.56
N PHE A 189 4.84 7.69 -7.27
CA PHE A 189 3.93 8.72 -6.75
C PHE A 189 4.09 10.04 -7.51
N TYR A 190 5.33 10.47 -7.72
CA TYR A 190 5.66 11.72 -8.40
C TYR A 190 5.78 11.56 -9.91
N GLU A 191 6.40 10.47 -10.40
CA GLU A 191 6.55 10.24 -11.85
C GLU A 191 5.20 10.12 -12.58
N LYS A 192 4.14 9.72 -11.85
CA LYS A 192 2.77 9.63 -12.39
C LYS A 192 1.91 10.85 -12.08
N GLY A 193 2.48 11.92 -11.51
CA GLY A 193 1.75 13.15 -11.16
C GLY A 193 0.67 12.96 -10.10
N LEU A 194 0.76 11.91 -9.28
CA LEU A 194 -0.26 11.64 -8.26
C LEU A 194 -0.23 12.65 -7.11
N ASP A 195 0.90 13.33 -6.94
CA ASP A 195 1.09 14.46 -6.03
C ASP A 195 0.22 15.67 -6.38
N THR A 196 -0.33 15.73 -7.59
CA THR A 196 -1.27 16.79 -8.02
C THR A 196 -2.72 16.32 -8.13
N SER A 197 -3.03 15.09 -7.72
CA SER A 197 -4.36 14.50 -7.89
C SER A 197 -5.28 14.76 -6.71
N ASP A 198 -6.46 15.35 -6.97
CA ASP A 198 -7.51 15.57 -5.94
C ASP A 198 -8.17 14.26 -5.46
N ASN A 199 -8.01 13.18 -6.24
CA ASN A 199 -8.50 11.84 -5.92
C ASN A 199 -7.43 10.99 -5.21
N LEU A 200 -6.39 11.61 -4.67
CA LEU A 200 -5.36 10.94 -3.89
C LEU A 200 -5.30 11.44 -2.43
N LEU A 201 -5.08 10.50 -1.52
CA LEU A 201 -4.75 10.74 -0.12
C LEU A 201 -3.38 10.09 0.18
N LEU A 202 -2.39 10.91 0.56
CA LEU A 202 -1.11 10.40 1.08
C LEU A 202 -1.27 10.07 2.57
N VAL A 203 -0.96 8.83 2.94
CA VAL A 203 -0.94 8.35 4.32
C VAL A 203 0.48 8.00 4.70
N ARG A 204 1.05 8.76 5.64
CA ARG A 204 2.29 8.37 6.31
C ARG A 204 1.95 7.39 7.42
N TYR A 205 2.60 6.24 7.40
CA TYR A 205 2.44 5.21 8.41
C TYR A 205 2.76 5.75 9.81
N GLU A 206 3.75 6.63 9.90
CA GLU A 206 4.15 7.29 11.14
C GLU A 206 2.99 8.07 11.78
N ASP A 207 2.33 8.90 10.99
CA ASP A 207 1.19 9.70 11.46
C ASP A 207 0.02 8.79 11.83
N LEU A 208 -0.26 7.75 11.03
CA LEU A 208 -1.36 6.82 11.27
C LEU A 208 -1.25 6.13 12.64
N VAL A 209 -0.05 5.74 13.08
CA VAL A 209 0.09 5.05 14.37
C VAL A 209 0.30 6.00 15.56
N GLN A 210 0.78 7.22 15.31
CA GLN A 210 0.94 8.24 16.35
C GLN A 210 -0.37 8.97 16.65
N GLN A 211 -1.20 9.20 15.63
CA GLN A 211 -2.46 9.93 15.69
C GLN A 211 -3.62 9.10 15.12
N PRO A 212 -3.87 7.89 15.66
CA PRO A 212 -4.73 6.91 15.00
C PRO A 212 -6.17 7.37 14.82
N ARG A 213 -6.70 8.18 15.75
CA ARG A 213 -8.07 8.71 15.65
C ARG A 213 -8.20 9.71 14.51
N GLU A 214 -7.38 10.74 14.54
CA GLU A 214 -7.35 11.79 13.53
C GLU A 214 -7.12 11.23 12.12
N GLN A 215 -6.14 10.33 11.96
CA GLN A 215 -5.83 9.75 10.65
C GLN A 215 -6.91 8.78 10.18
N THR A 216 -7.57 8.05 11.08
CA THR A 216 -8.75 7.22 10.71
C THR A 216 -9.91 8.10 10.25
N ASP A 217 -10.20 9.19 10.97
CA ASP A 217 -11.27 10.12 10.58
C ASP A 217 -10.97 10.79 9.24
N ARG A 218 -9.71 11.15 8.99
CA ARG A 218 -9.25 11.67 7.69
C ARG A 218 -9.43 10.65 6.56
N LEU A 219 -9.06 9.38 6.78
CA LEU A 219 -9.29 8.29 5.82
C LEU A 219 -10.77 8.11 5.50
N TYR A 220 -11.62 8.07 6.52
CA TYR A 220 -13.06 7.85 6.36
C TYR A 220 -13.72 9.01 5.61
N ARG A 221 -13.37 10.25 5.96
CA ARG A 221 -13.82 11.45 5.26
C ARG A 221 -13.40 11.44 3.79
N PHE A 222 -12.15 11.08 3.50
CA PHE A 222 -11.67 10.96 2.12
C PHE A 222 -12.44 9.90 1.32
N CYS A 223 -12.72 8.75 1.94
CA CYS A 223 -13.45 7.64 1.32
C CYS A 223 -14.97 7.81 1.26
N ASP A 224 -15.54 8.91 1.79
CA ASP A 224 -16.99 9.09 1.96
C ASP A 224 -17.65 7.94 2.75
N LEU A 225 -17.00 7.53 3.84
CA LEU A 225 -17.48 6.49 4.73
C LEU A 225 -18.05 7.08 6.01
N ASP A 226 -19.18 6.53 6.46
CA ASP A 226 -19.71 6.79 7.79
C ASP A 226 -18.72 6.28 8.85
N GLN A 227 -18.71 6.95 10.03
CA GLN A 227 -17.77 6.62 11.11
C GLN A 227 -17.76 5.12 11.42
N ALA A 228 -16.55 4.61 11.70
CA ALA A 228 -16.34 3.20 11.99
C ALA A 228 -17.26 2.74 13.12
N TYR A 229 -17.89 1.58 12.95
CA TYR A 229 -18.74 0.98 14.00
C TYR A 229 -17.94 0.69 15.29
N TYR A 230 -16.62 0.48 15.15
CA TYR A 230 -15.66 0.42 16.25
C TYR A 230 -14.31 0.99 15.86
N PHE A 231 -13.66 1.69 16.79
CA PHE A 231 -12.30 2.16 16.59
C PHE A 231 -11.32 0.98 16.48
N PRO A 232 -10.44 0.94 15.46
CA PRO A 232 -9.50 -0.17 15.30
C PRO A 232 -8.53 -0.25 16.49
N LYS A 233 -8.69 -1.27 17.34
CA LYS A 233 -7.69 -1.62 18.37
C LYS A 233 -6.36 -2.12 17.78
N ALA A 234 -6.32 -2.29 16.46
CA ALA A 234 -5.22 -2.85 15.68
C ALA A 234 -4.17 -1.81 15.20
N ILE A 235 -4.33 -0.53 15.56
CA ILE A 235 -3.29 0.46 15.29
C ILE A 235 -2.24 0.40 16.40
N TYR A 236 -1.14 -0.31 16.13
CA TYR A 236 -0.07 -0.54 17.09
C TYR A 236 1.00 0.55 16.97
N SER A 237 0.92 1.58 17.83
CA SER A 237 1.94 2.64 17.98
C SER A 237 3.36 2.09 18.20
N THR A 238 3.48 0.88 18.75
CA THR A 238 4.78 0.21 18.96
C THR A 238 5.46 -0.26 17.69
N SER A 239 4.83 -0.15 16.51
CA SER A 239 5.31 -0.76 15.26
C SER A 239 6.40 0.03 14.54
N ILE A 240 6.75 1.23 15.01
CA ILE A 240 7.80 2.10 14.47
C ILE A 240 9.03 2.03 15.35
N GLY A 241 10.22 2.07 14.75
CA GLY A 241 11.48 2.15 15.51
C GLY A 241 11.75 0.91 16.38
N LYS A 242 11.11 -0.23 16.07
CA LYS A 242 11.28 -1.49 16.81
C LYS A 242 12.70 -2.01 16.81
N ARG A 243 13.50 -1.62 15.82
CA ARG A 243 14.86 -2.13 15.59
C ARG A 243 15.77 -0.97 15.25
N LYS A 244 17.04 -1.13 15.63
CA LYS A 244 18.08 -0.21 15.17
C LYS A 244 18.12 -0.24 13.63
N PRO A 245 18.26 0.92 12.97
CA PRO A 245 18.54 0.99 11.55
C PRO A 245 19.66 0.02 11.16
N VAL A 246 19.44 -0.76 10.10
CA VAL A 246 20.50 -1.58 9.51
C VAL A 246 21.34 -0.66 8.62
N ALA A 247 22.65 -0.91 8.56
CA ALA A 247 23.52 -0.17 7.66
C ALA A 247 23.06 -0.33 6.21
N ILE A 248 22.98 0.78 5.49
CA ILE A 248 22.67 0.88 4.06
C ILE A 248 23.84 1.65 3.44
N ASP A 249 24.14 1.40 2.16
CA ASP A 249 25.09 2.22 1.42
C ASP A 249 24.75 3.73 1.57
N PRO A 250 25.71 4.60 1.94
CA PRO A 250 25.43 6.01 2.22
C PRO A 250 24.79 6.79 1.05
N THR A 251 25.12 6.43 -0.19
CA THR A 251 24.57 7.10 -1.39
C THR A 251 23.11 6.69 -1.60
N ILE A 252 22.81 5.41 -1.42
CA ILE A 252 21.43 4.87 -1.47
C ILE A 252 20.60 5.42 -0.30
N GLU A 253 21.20 5.55 0.89
CA GLU A 253 20.55 6.16 2.05
C GLU A 253 20.18 7.62 1.80
N ALA A 254 21.10 8.42 1.26
CA ALA A 254 20.85 9.81 0.89
C ALA A 254 19.72 9.94 -0.15
N LEU A 255 19.69 9.04 -1.14
CA LEU A 255 18.63 8.98 -2.14
C LEU A 255 17.26 8.70 -1.49
N CYS A 256 17.18 7.70 -0.62
CA CYS A 256 15.96 7.36 0.09
C CYS A 256 15.50 8.48 1.02
N ALA A 257 16.44 9.11 1.74
CA ALA A 257 16.17 10.24 2.63
C ALA A 257 15.61 11.43 1.86
N GLY A 258 16.18 11.77 0.69
CA GLY A 258 15.68 12.84 -0.16
C GLY A 258 14.24 12.59 -0.63
N LEU A 259 13.91 11.36 -1.06
CA LEU A 259 12.53 11.02 -1.43
C LEU A 259 11.59 11.03 -0.23
N TYR A 260 12.02 10.53 0.93
CA TYR A 260 11.20 10.56 2.14
C TYR A 260 10.91 12.00 2.59
N GLN A 261 11.89 12.89 2.51
CA GLN A 261 11.71 14.30 2.85
C GLN A 261 10.65 14.96 1.97
N ARG A 262 10.59 14.64 0.67
CA ARG A 262 9.51 15.11 -0.22
C ARG A 262 8.12 14.66 0.27
N PHE A 263 7.99 13.44 0.79
CA PHE A 263 6.72 12.99 1.39
C PHE A 263 6.40 13.66 2.72
N VAL A 264 7.41 14.08 3.50
CA VAL A 264 7.23 14.85 4.73
C VAL A 264 6.75 16.26 4.41
N ASP A 265 7.32 16.88 3.37
CA ASP A 265 7.00 18.24 2.93
C ASP A 265 5.74 18.29 2.05
N TYR A 266 5.24 17.13 1.62
CA TYR A 266 4.03 17.03 0.82
C TYR A 266 2.83 17.61 1.57
N THR A 267 2.15 18.55 0.92
CA THR A 267 0.88 19.09 1.38
C THR A 267 -0.20 18.71 0.37
N GLU A 268 -1.35 18.25 0.86
CA GLU A 268 -2.45 17.89 -0.02
C GLU A 268 -2.94 19.10 -0.81
N PRO A 269 -3.29 18.93 -2.09
CA PRO A 269 -4.01 19.96 -2.83
C PRO A 269 -5.24 20.43 -2.03
N LYS A 270 -5.40 21.74 -1.92
CA LYS A 270 -6.62 22.31 -1.32
C LYS A 270 -7.78 22.05 -2.27
N LYS A 271 -8.78 21.29 -1.79
CA LYS A 271 -10.07 21.09 -2.47
C LYS A 271 -10.88 22.39 -2.53
#